data_AF-A0A528THA6-F1
#
_entry.id   AF-A0A528THA6-F1
#
_cell.length_a   1.000
_cell.length_b   1.000
_cell.length_c   1.000
_cell.angle_alpha   90.00
_cell.angle_beta   90.00
_cell.angle_gamma   90.00
#
_symmetry.space_group_name_H-M   'P 1'
#
loop_
_entity.id
_entity.type
_entity.pdbx_description
1 polymer ?
#
loop_
_entity_poly.entity_id
_entity_poly.type
_entity_poly.pdbx_seq_one_letter_code
_entity_poly.pdbx_strand_id
1 'polypeptide(L)'
;FEDCPQLDLICVPGGAGIAEALADVEIVDFIRLQAENARYVTSVCIGAFLLGAAGLLQGRSATTHWAHTGLLPLVGARYEKGRTVRDGNVFTSAGVSAGIDFAFAVIA
;
A
#
# COMPACT_ATOMS: atom_id res chain seq x y z
N PHE A 1 8.60 -6.46 -15.15
CA PHE A 1 8.89 -6.84 -13.75
C PHE A 1 9.97 -7.91 -13.57
N GLU A 2 10.40 -8.59 -14.64
CA GLU A 2 11.18 -9.83 -14.60
C GLU A 2 12.58 -9.71 -13.96
N ASP A 3 13.28 -8.59 -14.14
CA ASP A 3 14.64 -8.41 -13.61
C ASP A 3 14.68 -7.87 -12.17
N CYS A 4 13.51 -7.66 -11.54
CA CYS A 4 13.46 -7.15 -10.18
C CYS A 4 13.81 -8.28 -9.18
N PRO A 5 14.86 -8.13 -8.35
CA PRO A 5 15.14 -9.10 -7.30
C PRO A 5 14.01 -9.07 -6.24
N GLN A 6 14.06 -10.02 -5.31
CA GLN A 6 13.14 -9.99 -4.17
C GLN A 6 13.41 -8.75 -3.32
N LEU A 7 12.36 -7.98 -3.05
CA LEU A 7 12.45 -6.71 -2.34
C LEU A 7 12.34 -6.94 -0.82
N ASP A 8 13.22 -6.30 -0.07
CA ASP A 8 13.04 -6.18 1.39
C ASP A 8 11.90 -5.21 1.75
N LEU A 9 11.60 -4.26 0.87
CA LEU A 9 10.61 -3.21 1.08
C LEU A 9 9.93 -2.84 -0.25
N ILE A 10 8.60 -2.76 -0.23
CA ILE A 10 7.78 -2.32 -1.35
C ILE A 10 7.10 -1.02 -0.97
N CYS A 11 7.16 -0.02 -1.86
CA CYS A 11 6.44 1.23 -1.72
C CYS A 11 5.51 1.42 -2.92
N VAL A 12 4.20 1.37 -2.67
CA VAL A 12 3.16 1.53 -3.69
C VAL A 12 2.59 2.95 -3.63
N PRO A 13 2.97 3.83 -4.55
CA PRO A 13 2.47 5.20 -4.55
C PRO A 13 1.02 5.26 -5.06
N GLY A 14 0.32 6.31 -4.67
CA GLY A 14 -0.87 6.78 -5.38
C GLY A 14 -0.51 7.78 -6.47
N GLY A 15 -1.50 8.27 -7.21
CA GLY A 15 -1.29 9.30 -8.23
C GLY A 15 -2.16 9.06 -9.46
N ALA A 16 -1.89 9.83 -10.51
CA ALA A 16 -2.45 9.56 -11.83
C ALA A 16 -2.00 8.18 -12.31
N GLY A 17 -2.89 7.44 -12.97
CA GLY A 17 -2.61 6.07 -13.44
C GLY A 17 -3.06 4.96 -12.49
N ILE A 18 -3.63 5.28 -11.31
CA ILE A 18 -4.01 4.23 -10.35
C ILE A 18 -5.15 3.34 -10.86
N ALA A 19 -6.07 3.89 -11.66
CA ALA A 19 -7.22 3.16 -12.16
C ALA A 19 -6.76 2.13 -13.21
N GLU A 20 -5.86 2.54 -14.09
CA GLU A 20 -5.19 1.69 -15.07
C GLU A 20 -4.35 0.62 -14.37
N ALA A 21 -3.58 1.00 -13.34
CA ALA A 21 -2.77 0.06 -12.57
C ALA A 21 -3.60 -0.98 -11.79
N LEU A 22 -4.78 -0.60 -11.29
CA LEU A 22 -5.71 -1.52 -10.64
C LEU A 22 -6.30 -2.55 -11.61
N ALA A 23 -6.41 -2.20 -12.89
CA ALA A 23 -6.89 -3.10 -13.94
C ALA A 23 -5.77 -3.96 -14.57
N ASP A 24 -4.51 -3.62 -14.30
CA ASP A 24 -3.35 -4.33 -14.81
C ASP A 24 -2.98 -5.50 -13.89
N VAL A 25 -3.28 -6.71 -14.37
CA VAL A 25 -3.00 -7.96 -13.64
C VAL A 25 -1.49 -8.13 -13.39
N GLU A 26 -0.63 -7.70 -14.31
CA GLU A 26 0.82 -7.85 -14.17
C GLU A 26 1.34 -7.02 -12.99
N ILE A 27 0.82 -5.80 -12.82
CA ILE A 27 1.15 -4.92 -11.69
C ILE A 27 0.67 -5.53 -10.37
N VAL A 28 -0.59 -5.96 -10.31
CA VAL A 28 -1.19 -6.50 -9.09
C VAL A 28 -0.48 -7.77 -8.64
N ASP A 29 -0.19 -8.68 -9.58
CA ASP A 29 0.54 -9.91 -9.28
C ASP A 29 1.99 -9.65 -8.89
N PHE A 30 2.67 -8.68 -9.52
CA PHE A 30 4.01 -8.29 -9.10
C PHE A 30 4.04 -7.82 -7.65
N ILE A 31 3.10 -6.94 -7.26
CA ILE A 31 2.99 -6.45 -5.87
C ILE A 31 2.75 -7.60 -4.92
N ARG A 32 1.83 -8.51 -5.26
CA ARG A 32 1.51 -9.69 -4.45
C ARG A 32 2.75 -10.57 -4.24
N LEU A 33 3.45 -10.93 -5.32
CA LEU A 33 4.61 -11.83 -5.28
C LEU A 33 5.80 -11.24 -4.50
N GLN A 34 6.07 -9.95 -4.70
CA GLN A 34 7.13 -9.27 -3.95
C GLN A 34 6.78 -9.21 -2.45
N ALA A 35 5.49 -8.98 -2.13
CA ALA A 35 5.04 -8.85 -0.76
C ALA A 35 5.14 -10.14 0.06
N GLU A 36 5.24 -11.31 -0.57
CA GLU A 36 5.37 -12.61 0.11
C GLU A 36 6.62 -12.70 1.00
N ASN A 37 7.72 -12.05 0.61
CA ASN A 37 8.97 -12.07 1.39
C ASN A 37 9.47 -10.67 1.79
N ALA A 38 8.73 -9.62 1.46
CA ALA A 38 9.09 -8.26 1.86
C ALA A 38 8.95 -8.08 3.38
N ARG A 39 10.01 -7.54 3.98
CA ARG A 39 10.00 -7.13 5.40
C ARG A 39 9.03 -5.98 5.65
N TYR A 40 8.82 -5.12 4.66
CA TYR A 40 7.88 -4.00 4.73
C TYR A 40 7.07 -3.86 3.44
N VAL A 41 5.74 -3.82 3.58
CA VAL A 41 4.80 -3.62 2.47
C VAL A 41 4.09 -2.30 2.68
N THR A 42 4.30 -1.33 1.81
CA THR A 42 3.82 0.04 2.09
C THR A 42 3.07 0.67 0.95
N SER A 43 2.20 1.61 1.30
CA SER A 43 1.52 2.45 0.32
C SER A 43 1.32 3.87 0.80
N VAL A 44 1.26 4.80 -0.15
CA VAL A 44 0.94 6.20 0.09
C VAL A 44 -0.30 6.59 -0.70
N CYS A 45 -1.17 7.42 -0.11
CA CYS A 45 -2.36 7.95 -0.77
C CYS A 45 -3.24 6.80 -1.27
N ILE A 46 -3.77 6.91 -2.48
CA ILE A 46 -4.61 5.90 -3.14
C ILE A 46 -3.85 4.63 -3.56
N GLY A 47 -2.52 4.55 -3.34
CA GLY A 47 -1.77 3.30 -3.53
C GLY A 47 -2.24 2.15 -2.62
N ALA A 48 -2.93 2.47 -1.51
CA ALA A 48 -3.53 1.47 -0.63
C ALA A 48 -4.53 0.56 -1.38
N PHE A 49 -5.19 1.06 -2.43
CA PHE A 49 -6.11 0.24 -3.21
C PHE A 49 -5.40 -0.84 -4.03
N LEU A 50 -4.16 -0.58 -4.50
CA LEU A 50 -3.34 -1.59 -5.16
C LEU A 50 -2.88 -2.69 -4.18
N LEU A 51 -2.49 -2.32 -2.96
CA LEU A 51 -2.22 -3.32 -1.91
C LEU A 51 -3.48 -4.16 -1.62
N GLY A 52 -4.63 -3.49 -1.58
CA GLY A 52 -5.92 -4.15 -1.43
C GLY A 52 -6.25 -5.12 -2.56
N ALA A 53 -6.06 -4.70 -3.82
CA ALA A 53 -6.23 -5.55 -5.00
C ALA A 53 -5.26 -6.75 -5.02
N ALA A 54 -4.04 -6.58 -4.52
CA ALA A 54 -3.07 -7.65 -4.33
C ALA A 54 -3.41 -8.58 -3.14
N GLY A 55 -4.53 -8.36 -2.44
CA GLY A 55 -4.99 -9.18 -1.30
C GLY A 55 -4.27 -8.88 0.02
N LEU A 56 -3.46 -7.82 0.09
CA LEU A 56 -2.56 -7.55 1.21
C LEU A 56 -3.24 -6.83 2.38
N LEU A 57 -4.46 -6.31 2.17
CA LEU A 57 -5.20 -5.54 3.19
C LEU A 57 -6.41 -6.26 3.77
N GLN A 58 -6.66 -7.52 3.40
CA GLN A 58 -7.84 -8.25 3.85
C GLN A 58 -7.88 -8.35 5.40
N GLY A 59 -8.88 -7.73 6.01
CA GLY A 59 -9.06 -7.68 7.47
C GLY A 59 -8.07 -6.79 8.23
N ARG A 60 -7.17 -6.08 7.54
CA ARG A 60 -6.13 -5.23 8.16
C ARG A 60 -6.61 -3.80 8.40
N SER A 61 -6.06 -3.15 9.41
CA SER A 61 -6.19 -1.70 9.60
C SER A 61 -5.36 -0.94 8.55
N ALA A 62 -5.96 0.04 7.90
CA ALA A 62 -5.28 0.88 6.91
C ALA A 62 -5.83 2.31 6.86
N THR A 63 -5.01 3.22 6.33
CA THR A 63 -5.40 4.58 5.93
C THR A 63 -5.11 4.79 4.44
N THR A 64 -5.65 5.86 3.86
CA THR A 64 -5.47 6.23 2.44
C THR A 64 -5.70 7.74 2.32
N HIS A 65 -5.67 8.26 1.09
CA HIS A 65 -6.06 9.65 0.84
C HIS A 65 -7.41 9.96 1.49
N TRP A 66 -7.51 11.09 2.20
CA TRP A 66 -8.69 11.47 3.00
C TRP A 66 -10.00 11.36 2.20
N ALA A 67 -9.98 11.74 0.92
CA ALA A 67 -11.14 11.70 0.02
C ALA A 67 -11.65 10.27 -0.29
N HIS A 68 -10.85 9.23 -0.04
CA HIS A 68 -11.12 7.85 -0.42
C HIS A 68 -11.20 6.89 0.78
N THR A 69 -11.11 7.39 2.01
CA THR A 69 -11.13 6.56 3.23
C THR A 69 -12.36 5.65 3.33
N GLY A 70 -13.53 6.14 2.91
CA GLY A 70 -14.77 5.36 2.89
C GLY A 70 -14.79 4.20 1.88
N LEU A 71 -13.83 4.13 0.96
CA LEU A 71 -13.74 3.07 -0.05
C LEU A 71 -12.82 1.92 0.37
N LEU A 72 -12.03 2.07 1.45
CA LEU A 72 -11.13 1.03 1.95
C LEU A 72 -11.82 -0.34 2.19
N PRO A 73 -13.08 -0.39 2.68
CA PRO A 73 -13.79 -1.67 2.82
C PRO A 73 -13.99 -2.43 1.50
N LEU A 74 -13.98 -1.76 0.35
CA LEU A 74 -14.10 -2.41 -0.96
C LEU A 74 -12.92 -3.32 -1.27
N VAL A 75 -11.78 -3.08 -0.64
CA VAL A 75 -10.56 -3.90 -0.76
C VAL A 75 -10.23 -4.65 0.53
N GLY A 76 -11.24 -4.88 1.37
CA GLY A 76 -11.14 -5.69 2.59
C GLY A 76 -10.45 -5.01 3.78
N ALA A 77 -10.05 -3.75 3.64
CA ALA A 77 -9.36 -3.01 4.70
C ALA A 77 -10.34 -2.35 5.68
N ARG A 78 -9.99 -2.31 6.96
CA ARG A 78 -10.66 -1.50 7.97
C ARG A 78 -10.02 -0.12 8.03
N TYR A 79 -10.80 0.92 7.78
CA TYR A 79 -10.29 2.28 7.91
C TYR A 79 -9.90 2.57 9.36
N GLU A 80 -8.65 2.99 9.55
CA GLU A 80 -8.14 3.53 10.80
C GLU A 80 -7.68 4.98 10.57
N LYS A 81 -8.17 5.90 11.41
CA LYS A 81 -7.85 7.31 11.28
C LYS A 81 -6.41 7.57 11.72
N GLY A 82 -5.53 7.85 10.77
CA GLY A 82 -4.14 8.20 11.04
C GLY A 82 -3.45 8.79 9.82
N ARG A 83 -2.38 9.57 10.06
CA ARG A 83 -1.45 10.00 8.98
C ARG A 83 -0.73 8.80 8.38
N THR A 84 -0.35 7.87 9.24
CA THR A 84 0.21 6.55 8.91
C THR A 84 -0.46 5.52 9.81
N VAL A 85 -0.80 4.36 9.27
CA VAL A 85 -1.33 3.21 10.01
C VAL A 85 -0.43 2.02 9.75
N ARG A 86 -0.05 1.31 10.81
CA ARG A 86 0.77 0.10 10.76
C ARG A 86 -0.05 -1.08 11.25
N ASP A 87 -0.14 -2.12 10.42
CA ASP A 87 -0.70 -3.41 10.79
C ASP A 87 0.31 -4.52 10.42
N GLY A 88 1.09 -4.94 11.43
CA GLY A 88 2.21 -5.87 11.27
C GLY A 88 3.34 -5.27 10.42
N ASN A 89 3.60 -5.90 9.27
CA ASN A 89 4.57 -5.46 8.26
C ASN A 89 3.96 -4.53 7.19
N VAL A 90 2.64 -4.26 7.25
CA VAL A 90 1.96 -3.39 6.29
C VAL A 90 1.85 -1.97 6.85
N PHE A 91 2.27 -0.99 6.08
CA PHE A 91 2.22 0.43 6.45
C PHE A 91 1.49 1.23 5.37
N THR A 92 0.42 1.91 5.75
CA THR A 92 -0.36 2.73 4.82
C THR A 92 -0.35 4.18 5.28
N SER A 93 -0.38 5.12 4.33
CA SER A 93 -0.16 6.53 4.60
C SER A 93 -1.15 7.42 3.84
N ALA A 94 -1.71 8.44 4.50
CA ALA A 94 -2.84 9.21 3.98
C ALA A 94 -2.47 10.32 2.97
N GLY A 95 -1.18 10.58 2.72
CA GLY A 95 -0.78 11.65 1.80
C GLY A 95 0.73 11.74 1.54
N VAL A 96 1.11 12.52 0.53
CA VAL A 96 2.48 12.59 -0.02
C VAL A 96 3.54 12.94 1.04
N SER A 97 3.24 13.85 1.97
CA SER A 97 4.18 14.23 3.04
C SER A 97 4.38 13.14 4.10
N ALA A 98 3.44 12.20 4.22
CA ALA A 98 3.56 11.07 5.13
C ALA A 98 4.39 9.91 4.54
N GLY A 99 4.90 10.05 3.30
CA GLY A 99 6.00 9.22 2.79
C GLY A 99 7.36 9.55 3.43
N ILE A 100 7.54 10.78 3.93
CA ILE A 100 8.74 11.17 4.71
C ILE A 100 8.64 10.62 6.14
N ASP A 101 7.45 10.69 6.74
CA ASP A 101 7.17 10.06 8.04
C ASP A 101 7.47 8.54 8.00
N PHE A 102 7.23 7.91 6.85
CA PHE A 102 7.61 6.51 6.59
C PHE A 102 9.13 6.28 6.55
N ALA A 103 9.89 7.12 5.85
CA ALA A 103 11.34 7.00 5.79
C ALA A 103 11.96 7.02 7.20
N PHE A 104 11.45 7.89 8.09
CA PHE A 104 11.88 7.91 9.48
C PHE A 104 11.44 6.67 10.29
N ALA A 105 10.26 6.10 10.04
CA ALA A 105 9.78 4.89 10.71
C ALA A 105 10.53 3.61 10.31
N VAL A 106 11.18 3.59 9.14
CA VAL A 106 11.98 2.43 8.66
C VAL A 106 13.44 2.52 9.12
N ILE A 107 14.00 3.73 9.25
CA ILE A 107 15.41 3.94 9.61
C ILE A 107 15.63 3.90 11.14
N ALA A 108 14.59 4.17 11.94
CA ALA A 108 14.63 4.09 13.40
C ALA A 108 14.57 2.64 13.93
#